data_AF-A0A641MVV4-F1
#
_entry.id   AF-A0A641MVV4-F1
#
_cell.length_a   1.000
_cell.length_b   1.000
_cell.length_c   1.000
_cell.angle_alpha   90.00
_cell.angle_beta   90.00
_cell.angle_gamma   90.00
#
_symmetry.space_group_name_H-M   'P 1'
#
loop_
_entity.id
_entity.type
_entity.pdbx_description
1 polymer ?
#
loop_
_entity_poly.entity_id
_entity_poly.type
_entity_poly.pdbx_seq_one_letter_code
_entity_poly.pdbx_strand_id
1 'polypeptide(L)'
;FDSYRFSFSTNGLNYHEEKVQSFIKKNIDHLSIGITIDGTELKHDLNRIYKNTGKGSYKDVVRNIPLWLEQFPGDGTKVTISSPDLPYIKESVLHLYNLGIHEVNINCVFEDVWQEGDDSLFEEQLIQLADSIIDNGLYEKNDCSFFSEHLGKPLDCKLQNQNWCGAGMMLAVDAAGNFYPCTRFAQYSLRNKKAWIIGNVHDGLDKNKLRPFLTLDRCTQSTPECIDCEVAEGCAWCQGENYDAADTNTIYQRSTAICKMHKARVRANNYYWNKLYRKLESEDECDRSGTGKNESNDINS
;
A
#
# COMPACT_ATOMS: atom_id res chain seq x y z
N PHE A 1 -19.13 -12.08 23.37
CA PHE A 1 -17.97 -12.14 22.46
C PHE A 1 -18.11 -10.88 21.61
N ASP A 2 -17.84 -9.72 22.19
CA ASP A 2 -18.37 -8.44 21.65
C ASP A 2 -17.26 -7.56 21.05
N SER A 3 -16.02 -8.07 21.04
CA SER A 3 -14.87 -7.41 20.44
C SER A 3 -14.45 -8.18 19.18
N TYR A 4 -15.13 -7.89 18.08
CA TYR A 4 -14.76 -8.36 16.75
C TYR A 4 -15.00 -7.26 15.72
N ARG A 5 -14.30 -7.33 14.60
CA ARG A 5 -14.49 -6.47 13.44
C ARG A 5 -14.45 -7.31 12.18
N PHE A 6 -15.39 -7.09 11.27
CA PHE A 6 -15.34 -7.63 9.91
C PHE A 6 -14.78 -6.56 8.98
N SER A 7 -13.72 -6.90 8.27
CA SER A 7 -13.08 -6.01 7.31
C SER A 7 -13.34 -6.52 5.90
N PHE A 8 -13.93 -5.66 5.06
CA PHE A 8 -14.29 -5.97 3.69
C PHE A 8 -13.41 -5.17 2.74
N SER A 9 -12.99 -5.80 1.64
CA SER A 9 -12.41 -5.09 0.50
C SER A 9 -13.32 -5.31 -0.71
N THR A 10 -13.75 -4.24 -1.34
CA THR A 10 -14.72 -4.28 -2.43
C THR A 10 -14.31 -3.38 -3.59
N ASN A 11 -14.77 -3.71 -4.79
CA ASN A 11 -14.68 -2.82 -5.96
C ASN A 11 -15.69 -1.66 -5.89
N GLY A 12 -16.62 -1.69 -4.94
CA GLY A 12 -17.56 -0.60 -4.67
C GLY A 12 -18.75 -0.49 -5.62
N LEU A 13 -18.86 -1.32 -6.67
CA LEU A 13 -19.91 -1.18 -7.71
C LEU A 13 -21.33 -1.21 -7.13
N ASN A 14 -21.59 -2.18 -6.26
CA ASN A 14 -22.90 -2.44 -5.67
C ASN A 14 -23.06 -1.80 -4.28
N TYR A 15 -22.19 -0.85 -3.91
CA TYR A 15 -22.20 -0.29 -2.56
C TYR A 15 -23.54 0.36 -2.22
N HIS A 16 -24.10 1.14 -3.15
CA HIS A 16 -25.40 1.82 -3.02
C HIS A 16 -26.63 0.90 -2.91
N GLU A 17 -26.51 -0.42 -3.14
CA GLU A 17 -27.66 -1.33 -3.14
C GLU A 17 -28.34 -1.39 -1.76
N GLU A 18 -29.68 -1.39 -1.73
CA GLU A 18 -30.47 -1.34 -0.50
C GLU A 18 -30.09 -2.45 0.50
N LYS A 19 -29.82 -3.66 -0.01
CA LYS A 19 -29.40 -4.80 0.81
C LYS A 19 -28.04 -4.57 1.48
N VAL A 20 -27.10 -3.95 0.76
CA VAL A 20 -25.77 -3.62 1.29
C VAL A 20 -25.88 -2.53 2.34
N GLN A 21 -26.63 -1.48 2.05
CA GLN A 21 -26.85 -0.37 2.98
C GLN A 21 -27.60 -0.81 4.25
N SER A 22 -28.58 -1.69 4.12
CA SER A 22 -29.28 -2.30 5.26
C SER A 22 -28.34 -3.12 6.15
N PHE A 23 -27.41 -3.86 5.54
CA PHE A 23 -26.40 -4.63 6.26
C PHE A 23 -25.41 -3.70 6.99
N ILE A 24 -24.93 -2.65 6.32
CA ILE A 24 -24.01 -1.67 6.91
C ILE A 24 -24.67 -1.00 8.11
N LYS A 25 -25.87 -0.44 7.94
CA LYS A 25 -26.61 0.25 9.00
C LYS A 25 -26.84 -0.64 10.22
N LYS A 26 -27.11 -1.93 10.01
CA LYS A 26 -27.34 -2.89 11.10
C LYS A 26 -26.08 -3.19 11.91
N ASN A 27 -24.89 -3.13 11.31
CA ASN A 27 -23.66 -3.67 11.89
C ASN A 27 -22.50 -2.65 11.97
N ILE A 28 -22.76 -1.36 11.76
CA ILE A 28 -21.72 -0.36 11.44
C ILE A 28 -20.55 -0.32 12.44
N ASP A 29 -20.82 -0.50 13.73
CA ASP A 29 -19.80 -0.50 14.79
C ASP A 29 -18.81 -1.67 14.73
N HIS A 30 -19.13 -2.71 13.94
CA HIS A 30 -18.31 -3.90 13.74
C HIS A 30 -17.76 -4.02 12.32
N LEU A 31 -17.91 -2.99 11.48
CA LEU A 31 -17.49 -3.02 10.08
C LEU A 31 -16.30 -2.10 9.82
N SER A 32 -15.47 -2.49 8.87
CA SER A 32 -14.55 -1.62 8.14
C SER A 32 -14.63 -2.05 6.68
N ILE A 33 -14.84 -1.12 5.76
CA ILE A 33 -15.09 -1.44 4.35
C ILE A 33 -14.18 -0.57 3.51
N GLY A 34 -13.20 -1.16 2.84
CA GLY A 34 -12.38 -0.46 1.85
C GLY A 34 -13.00 -0.54 0.45
N ILE A 35 -13.27 0.61 -0.16
CA ILE A 35 -13.58 0.69 -1.60
C ILE A 35 -12.29 0.93 -2.38
N THR A 36 -12.07 0.12 -3.42
CA THR A 36 -10.88 0.23 -4.25
C THR A 36 -11.11 1.19 -5.42
N ILE A 37 -10.33 2.26 -5.47
CA ILE A 37 -10.32 3.26 -6.55
C ILE A 37 -8.87 3.69 -6.82
N ASP A 38 -8.37 3.46 -8.03
CA ASP A 38 -6.93 3.57 -8.30
C ASP A 38 -6.42 4.99 -8.62
N GLY A 39 -7.31 6.00 -8.64
CA GLY A 39 -6.96 7.36 -9.04
C GLY A 39 -7.97 7.98 -10.00
N THR A 40 -7.46 8.68 -11.01
CA THR A 40 -8.26 9.32 -12.06
C THR A 40 -9.10 8.30 -12.85
N GLU A 41 -10.10 8.79 -13.60
CA GLU A 41 -10.91 7.93 -14.49
C GLU A 41 -10.02 7.12 -15.44
N LEU A 42 -9.06 7.78 -16.10
CA LEU A 42 -8.11 7.13 -16.99
C LEU A 42 -7.35 6.00 -16.26
N LYS A 43 -6.74 6.31 -15.11
CA LYS A 43 -5.94 5.34 -14.36
C LYS A 43 -6.75 4.13 -13.88
N HIS A 44 -7.94 4.39 -13.35
CA HIS A 44 -8.82 3.35 -12.85
C HIS A 44 -9.30 2.44 -13.99
N ASP A 45 -9.72 3.03 -15.09
CA ASP A 45 -10.32 2.31 -16.22
C ASP A 45 -9.28 1.55 -17.06
N LEU A 46 -7.98 1.88 -16.94
CA LEU A 46 -6.89 1.06 -17.51
C LEU A 46 -6.88 -0.36 -16.93
N ASN A 47 -7.23 -0.52 -15.65
CA ASN A 47 -7.06 -1.78 -14.92
C ASN A 47 -8.38 -2.42 -14.49
N ARG A 48 -9.44 -1.63 -14.29
CA ARG A 48 -10.74 -2.08 -13.75
C ARG A 48 -11.82 -1.99 -14.82
N ILE A 49 -11.81 -3.00 -15.67
CA ILE A 49 -12.69 -3.09 -16.85
C ILE A 49 -13.79 -4.12 -16.61
N TYR A 50 -15.02 -3.78 -16.96
CA TYR A 50 -16.12 -4.74 -16.98
C TYR A 50 -15.82 -5.86 -17.99
N LYS A 51 -15.89 -7.09 -17.50
CA LYS A 51 -15.63 -8.30 -18.28
C LYS A 51 -16.38 -8.27 -19.61
N ASN A 52 -15.65 -8.52 -20.71
CA ASN A 52 -16.16 -8.60 -22.07
C ASN A 52 -16.77 -7.31 -22.66
N THR A 53 -16.53 -6.13 -22.06
CA THR A 53 -17.09 -4.87 -22.59
C THR A 53 -16.04 -3.85 -23.02
N GLY A 54 -14.83 -3.90 -22.46
CA GLY A 54 -13.84 -2.84 -22.62
C GLY A 54 -14.19 -1.54 -21.90
N LYS A 55 -15.35 -1.46 -21.24
CA LYS A 55 -15.81 -0.30 -20.47
C LYS A 55 -15.18 -0.32 -19.07
N GLY A 56 -14.62 0.81 -18.64
CA GLY A 56 -14.12 0.98 -17.28
C GLY A 56 -15.23 1.18 -16.24
N SER A 57 -14.87 0.98 -14.97
CA SER A 57 -15.80 1.04 -13.83
C SER A 57 -15.80 2.35 -13.05
N TYR A 58 -14.90 3.30 -13.34
CA TYR A 58 -14.67 4.46 -12.49
C TYR A 58 -15.95 5.23 -12.13
N LYS A 59 -16.76 5.59 -13.14
CA LYS A 59 -18.00 6.38 -12.93
C LYS A 59 -19.02 5.67 -12.04
N ASP A 60 -19.05 4.34 -12.08
CA ASP A 60 -19.97 3.54 -11.27
C ASP A 60 -19.49 3.41 -9.81
N VAL A 61 -18.17 3.47 -9.59
CA VAL A 61 -17.55 3.41 -8.27
C VAL A 61 -17.54 4.78 -7.59
N VAL A 62 -17.10 5.83 -8.29
CA VAL A 62 -16.89 7.17 -7.71
C VAL A 62 -18.15 7.77 -7.10
N ARG A 63 -19.33 7.47 -7.66
CA ARG A 63 -20.62 7.94 -7.12
C ARG A 63 -20.92 7.44 -5.71
N ASN A 64 -20.27 6.34 -5.29
CA ASN A 64 -20.47 5.73 -3.98
C ASN A 64 -19.48 6.28 -2.94
N ILE A 65 -18.43 7.00 -3.36
CA ILE A 65 -17.36 7.49 -2.46
C ILE A 65 -17.88 8.45 -1.39
N PRO A 66 -18.75 9.45 -1.68
CA PRO A 66 -19.27 10.34 -0.65
C PRO A 66 -20.04 9.60 0.47
N LEU A 67 -20.91 8.67 0.08
CA LEU A 67 -21.68 7.85 1.05
C LEU A 67 -20.76 6.96 1.88
N TRP A 68 -19.75 6.37 1.25
CA TRP A 68 -18.77 5.54 1.92
C TRP A 68 -17.97 6.31 2.97
N LEU A 69 -17.44 7.49 2.60
CA LEU A 69 -16.67 8.34 3.52
C LEU A 69 -17.52 8.91 4.66
N GLU A 70 -18.81 9.16 4.44
CA GLU A 70 -19.75 9.52 5.51
C GLU A 70 -19.91 8.39 6.54
N GLN A 71 -19.96 7.15 6.07
CA GLN A 71 -20.18 5.97 6.92
C GLN A 71 -18.91 5.47 7.61
N PHE A 72 -17.77 5.61 6.95
CA PHE A 72 -16.46 5.16 7.41
C PHE A 72 -15.44 6.31 7.30
N PRO A 73 -15.58 7.36 8.13
CA PRO A 73 -14.71 8.52 8.06
C PRO A 73 -13.27 8.13 8.40
N GLY A 74 -12.33 8.59 7.57
CA GLY A 74 -10.91 8.28 7.72
C GLY A 74 -10.47 6.95 7.09
N ASP A 75 -11.37 6.14 6.53
CA ASP A 75 -10.93 4.95 5.79
C ASP A 75 -10.11 5.34 4.55
N GLY A 76 -8.98 4.66 4.37
CA GLY A 76 -8.11 4.82 3.20
C GLY A 76 -8.47 3.90 2.04
N THR A 77 -7.95 4.25 0.86
CA THR A 77 -7.99 3.33 -0.30
C THR A 77 -6.63 2.69 -0.54
N LYS A 78 -6.64 1.53 -1.21
CA LYS A 78 -5.43 0.83 -1.61
C LYS A 78 -5.23 0.90 -3.12
N VAL A 79 -4.07 1.39 -3.54
CA VAL A 79 -3.68 1.52 -4.95
C VAL A 79 -2.49 0.61 -5.22
N THR A 80 -2.45 0.00 -6.40
CA THR A 80 -1.33 -0.82 -6.84
C THR A 80 -0.82 -0.30 -8.18
N ILE A 81 0.50 -0.20 -8.30
CA ILE A 81 1.20 0.42 -9.42
C ILE A 81 2.03 -0.63 -10.16
N SER A 82 1.89 -0.64 -11.48
CA SER A 82 2.68 -1.41 -12.45
C SER A 82 3.34 -0.48 -13.47
N SER A 83 4.14 -1.01 -14.41
CA SER A 83 4.84 -0.17 -15.41
C SER A 83 3.93 0.82 -16.19
N PRO A 84 2.76 0.41 -16.72
CA PRO A 84 1.86 1.34 -17.43
C PRO A 84 1.25 2.45 -16.57
N ASP A 85 1.31 2.29 -15.26
CA ASP A 85 0.68 3.17 -14.28
C ASP A 85 1.57 4.34 -13.88
N LEU A 86 2.88 4.22 -14.09
CA LEU A 86 3.89 5.16 -13.62
C LEU A 86 3.62 6.62 -14.03
N PRO A 87 3.26 6.92 -15.29
CA PRO A 87 3.01 8.30 -15.71
C PRO A 87 1.89 9.00 -14.93
N TYR A 88 1.03 8.24 -14.26
CA TYR A 88 -0.21 8.73 -13.68
C TYR A 88 -0.20 8.83 -12.15
N ILE A 89 0.92 8.54 -11.50
CA ILE A 89 0.98 8.41 -10.03
C ILE A 89 0.58 9.72 -9.35
N LYS A 90 1.20 10.84 -9.76
CA LYS A 90 0.97 12.14 -9.14
C LYS A 90 -0.50 12.52 -9.21
N GLU A 91 -1.07 12.58 -10.40
CA GLU A 91 -2.47 13.00 -10.57
C GLU A 91 -3.44 12.02 -9.92
N SER A 92 -3.10 10.74 -9.84
CA SER A 92 -3.95 9.75 -9.19
C SER A 92 -4.03 9.99 -7.69
N VAL A 93 -2.90 10.24 -7.01
CA VAL A 93 -2.90 10.54 -5.57
C VAL A 93 -3.62 11.85 -5.28
N LEU A 94 -3.31 12.91 -6.04
CA LEU A 94 -3.97 14.21 -5.87
C LEU A 94 -5.48 14.14 -6.14
N HIS A 95 -5.89 13.34 -7.11
CA HIS A 95 -7.30 13.10 -7.41
C HIS A 95 -8.01 12.40 -6.25
N LEU A 96 -7.37 11.41 -5.62
CA LEU A 96 -7.94 10.73 -4.45
C LEU A 96 -8.12 11.68 -3.26
N TYR A 97 -7.15 12.57 -3.01
CA TYR A 97 -7.29 13.63 -2.00
C TYR A 97 -8.47 14.56 -2.31
N ASN A 98 -8.65 14.94 -3.57
CA ASN A 98 -9.79 15.77 -3.99
C ASN A 98 -11.14 15.07 -3.84
N LEU A 99 -11.20 13.74 -3.83
CA LEU A 99 -12.40 12.96 -3.51
C LEU A 99 -12.69 12.88 -2.00
N GLY A 100 -11.81 13.41 -1.15
CA GLY A 100 -11.91 13.33 0.32
C GLY A 100 -11.27 12.06 0.91
N ILE A 101 -10.51 11.30 0.12
CA ILE A 101 -9.82 10.10 0.59
C ILE A 101 -8.43 10.51 1.09
N HIS A 102 -8.30 10.75 2.38
CA HIS A 102 -7.09 11.33 2.99
C HIS A 102 -5.97 10.31 3.21
N GLU A 103 -6.27 9.01 3.28
CA GLU A 103 -5.27 7.94 3.45
C GLU A 103 -5.10 7.15 2.14
N VAL A 104 -3.95 7.29 1.49
CA VAL A 104 -3.63 6.57 0.24
C VAL A 104 -2.54 5.53 0.48
N ASN A 105 -2.97 4.27 0.61
CA ASN A 105 -2.11 3.10 0.76
C ASN A 105 -1.69 2.59 -0.63
N ILE A 106 -0.47 2.83 -1.06
CA ILE A 106 -0.01 2.65 -2.43
C ILE A 106 1.31 1.89 -2.47
N ASN A 107 1.39 0.90 -3.35
CA ASN A 107 2.59 0.08 -3.51
C ASN A 107 2.78 -0.37 -4.96
N CYS A 108 4.02 -0.66 -5.32
CA CYS A 108 4.35 -1.34 -6.57
C CYS A 108 3.89 -2.81 -6.53
N VAL A 109 3.51 -3.38 -7.67
CA VAL A 109 3.36 -4.83 -7.85
C VAL A 109 4.69 -5.54 -7.56
N PHE A 110 4.64 -6.81 -7.15
CA PHE A 110 5.87 -7.56 -6.81
C PHE A 110 6.40 -8.37 -7.99
N GLU A 111 5.55 -8.56 -9.00
CA GLU A 111 5.82 -9.25 -10.25
C GLU A 111 6.88 -8.54 -11.09
N ASP A 112 7.60 -9.32 -11.90
CA ASP A 112 8.60 -8.82 -12.84
C ASP A 112 7.95 -8.27 -14.12
N VAL A 113 7.36 -7.08 -13.98
CA VAL A 113 6.69 -6.35 -15.07
C VAL A 113 7.38 -5.03 -15.42
N TRP A 114 8.54 -4.78 -14.82
CA TRP A 114 9.25 -3.50 -14.89
C TRP A 114 10.13 -3.43 -16.11
N GLN A 115 10.20 -2.25 -16.73
CA GLN A 115 10.99 -1.96 -17.92
C GLN A 115 12.19 -1.06 -17.59
N GLU A 116 13.16 -1.01 -18.49
CA GLU A 116 14.29 -0.10 -18.33
C GLU A 116 13.80 1.35 -18.37
N GLY A 117 14.18 2.15 -17.35
CA GLY A 117 13.74 3.54 -17.20
C GLY A 117 12.52 3.72 -16.29
N ASP A 118 11.80 2.65 -15.94
CA ASP A 118 10.62 2.72 -15.05
C ASP A 118 10.97 3.30 -13.67
N ASP A 119 12.14 2.97 -13.13
CA ASP A 119 12.59 3.47 -11.82
C ASP A 119 12.87 4.97 -11.86
N SER A 120 13.38 5.48 -12.99
CA SER A 120 13.61 6.92 -13.20
C SER A 120 12.29 7.68 -13.32
N LEU A 121 11.35 7.17 -14.13
CA LEU A 121 10.01 7.76 -14.26
C LEU A 121 9.24 7.72 -12.93
N PHE A 122 9.38 6.63 -12.19
CA PHE A 122 8.78 6.49 -10.87
C PHE A 122 9.31 7.52 -9.89
N GLU A 123 10.64 7.67 -9.80
CA GLU A 123 11.26 8.70 -8.97
C GLU A 123 10.80 10.11 -9.36
N GLU A 124 10.77 10.43 -10.65
CA GLU A 124 10.29 11.72 -11.15
C GLU A 124 8.86 11.99 -10.68
N GLN A 125 7.96 11.03 -10.86
CA GLN A 125 6.57 11.15 -10.45
C GLN A 125 6.39 11.33 -8.94
N LEU A 126 7.19 10.63 -8.13
CA LEU A 126 7.18 10.81 -6.69
C LEU A 126 7.75 12.17 -6.27
N ILE A 127 8.78 12.69 -6.94
CA ILE A 127 9.30 14.04 -6.67
C ILE A 127 8.23 15.09 -7.01
N GLN A 128 7.58 14.99 -8.17
CA GLN A 128 6.53 15.94 -8.52
C GLN A 128 5.31 15.85 -7.60
N LEU A 129 4.99 14.66 -7.09
CA LEU A 129 3.97 14.46 -6.07
C LEU A 129 4.40 15.09 -4.74
N ALA A 130 5.65 14.89 -4.31
CA ALA A 130 6.21 15.49 -3.11
C ALA A 130 6.11 17.02 -3.16
N ASP A 131 6.49 17.62 -4.29
CA ASP A 131 6.34 19.06 -4.52
C ASP A 131 4.89 19.51 -4.34
N SER A 132 3.96 18.81 -4.98
CA SER A 132 2.55 19.15 -4.92
C SER A 132 1.96 19.02 -3.51
N ILE A 133 2.40 18.03 -2.74
CA ILE A 133 1.95 17.83 -1.36
C ILE A 133 2.50 18.94 -0.45
N ILE A 134 3.80 19.23 -0.55
CA ILE A 134 4.48 20.17 0.36
C ILE A 134 4.09 21.62 0.05
N ASP A 135 4.09 22.01 -1.22
CA ASP A 135 3.89 23.40 -1.62
C ASP A 135 2.44 23.87 -1.38
N ASN A 136 1.49 22.93 -1.38
CA ASN A 136 0.07 23.21 -1.12
C ASN A 136 -0.38 22.83 0.31
N GLY A 137 0.54 22.48 1.22
CA GLY A 137 0.19 22.15 2.61
C GLY A 137 -0.66 20.87 2.77
N LEU A 138 -0.66 19.98 1.78
CA LEU A 138 -1.51 18.78 1.80
C LEU A 138 -1.06 17.75 2.85
N TYR A 139 0.20 17.80 3.29
CA TYR A 139 0.76 16.89 4.29
C TYR A 139 0.10 17.02 5.68
N GLU A 140 -0.58 18.13 5.96
CA GLU A 140 -1.24 18.34 7.27
C GLU A 140 -2.46 17.43 7.46
N LYS A 141 -3.12 17.05 6.37
CA LYS A 141 -4.43 16.37 6.38
C LYS A 141 -4.45 15.08 5.58
N ASN A 142 -3.39 14.79 4.83
CA ASN A 142 -3.33 13.64 3.95
C ASN A 142 -2.08 12.81 4.21
N ASP A 143 -2.23 11.50 4.09
CA ASP A 143 -1.16 10.53 4.15
C ASP A 143 -1.01 9.83 2.79
N CYS A 144 0.25 9.57 2.41
CA CYS A 144 0.57 8.71 1.27
C CYS A 144 1.69 7.79 1.70
N SER A 145 1.38 6.50 1.77
CA SER A 145 2.35 5.48 2.20
C SER A 145 3.63 5.40 1.34
N PHE A 146 3.73 6.05 0.17
CA PHE A 146 5.02 6.20 -0.51
C PHE A 146 6.04 6.97 0.32
N PHE A 147 5.60 7.96 1.09
CA PHE A 147 6.44 8.80 1.93
C PHE A 147 6.36 8.31 3.38
N SER A 148 7.46 7.76 3.89
CA SER A 148 7.57 7.30 5.28
C SER A 148 8.93 7.72 5.84
N GLU A 149 8.92 8.34 7.02
CA GLU A 149 10.12 8.89 7.67
C GLU A 149 11.18 7.82 7.94
N HIS A 150 10.77 6.57 8.09
CA HIS A 150 11.66 5.45 8.41
C HIS A 150 12.06 4.65 7.18
N LEU A 151 11.86 5.14 5.95
CA LEU A 151 12.25 4.38 4.76
C LEU A 151 13.77 4.46 4.49
N GLY A 152 14.38 3.37 4.03
CA GLY A 152 15.69 3.41 3.37
C GLY A 152 16.93 3.36 4.26
N LYS A 153 16.85 2.76 5.45
CA LYS A 153 18.02 2.45 6.30
C LYS A 153 18.49 0.99 6.09
N PRO A 154 19.73 0.63 6.47
CA PRO A 154 20.13 -0.78 6.53
C PRO A 154 19.35 -1.54 7.62
N LEU A 155 19.22 -2.86 7.46
CA LEU A 155 18.52 -3.73 8.44
C LEU A 155 19.48 -4.70 9.12
N ASP A 156 19.43 -4.78 10.45
CA ASP A 156 20.22 -5.74 11.22
C ASP A 156 19.72 -7.18 11.04
N CYS A 157 20.65 -8.13 10.82
CA CYS A 157 20.33 -9.53 10.53
C CYS A 157 19.87 -10.35 11.76
N LYS A 158 19.95 -9.79 12.97
CA LYS A 158 19.49 -10.43 14.21
C LYS A 158 18.26 -9.74 14.76
N LEU A 159 18.24 -8.42 14.77
CA LEU A 159 17.17 -7.61 15.34
C LEU A 159 16.03 -7.34 14.34
N GLN A 160 16.32 -7.35 13.04
CA GLN A 160 15.38 -7.01 11.95
C GLN A 160 15.40 -8.08 10.85
N ASN A 161 15.23 -9.34 11.26
CA ASN A 161 15.27 -10.50 10.37
C ASN A 161 13.90 -11.14 10.11
N GLN A 162 12.82 -10.61 10.67
CA GLN A 162 11.49 -11.17 10.48
C GLN A 162 11.06 -11.21 9.00
N ASN A 163 10.13 -12.11 8.69
CA ASN A 163 9.44 -12.08 7.41
C ASN A 163 8.71 -10.74 7.20
N TRP A 164 8.63 -10.27 5.95
CA TRP A 164 7.96 -9.00 5.64
C TRP A 164 6.44 -9.03 5.87
N CYS A 165 5.80 -10.17 5.58
CA CYS A 165 4.34 -10.29 5.62
C CYS A 165 3.88 -11.42 6.57
N GLY A 166 2.58 -11.46 6.83
CA GLY A 166 1.96 -12.47 7.71
C GLY A 166 1.75 -13.85 7.09
N ALA A 167 2.32 -14.18 5.93
CA ALA A 167 2.11 -15.48 5.30
C ALA A 167 2.52 -16.64 6.23
N GLY A 168 1.58 -17.54 6.52
CA GLY A 168 1.75 -18.63 7.50
C GLY A 168 1.44 -18.27 8.95
N MET A 169 1.32 -16.97 9.27
CA MET A 169 0.77 -16.47 10.53
C MET A 169 -0.69 -16.00 10.38
N MET A 170 -1.17 -15.87 9.15
CA MET A 170 -2.57 -15.65 8.79
C MET A 170 -3.17 -16.90 8.13
N LEU A 171 -4.49 -16.98 8.13
CA LEU A 171 -5.23 -18.07 7.48
C LEU A 171 -6.14 -17.47 6.39
N ALA A 172 -5.91 -17.86 5.14
CA ALA A 172 -6.85 -17.60 4.06
C ALA A 172 -7.69 -18.85 3.80
N VAL A 173 -8.98 -18.67 3.55
CA VAL A 173 -9.94 -19.75 3.31
C VAL A 173 -10.70 -19.45 2.02
N ASP A 174 -10.76 -20.41 1.09
CA ASP A 174 -11.57 -20.27 -0.13
C ASP A 174 -13.01 -20.76 0.05
N ALA A 175 -13.85 -20.58 -0.98
CA ALA A 175 -15.25 -20.99 -0.96
C ALA A 175 -15.47 -22.51 -0.89
N ALA A 176 -14.46 -23.31 -1.23
CA ALA A 176 -14.49 -24.76 -1.07
C ALA A 176 -14.01 -25.20 0.33
N GLY A 177 -13.60 -24.25 1.18
CA GLY A 177 -13.11 -24.49 2.53
C GLY A 177 -11.64 -24.91 2.59
N ASN A 178 -10.85 -24.73 1.52
CA ASN A 178 -9.41 -24.99 1.58
C ASN A 178 -8.67 -23.86 2.28
N PHE A 179 -7.61 -24.23 3.00
CA PHE A 179 -6.77 -23.31 3.75
C PHE A 179 -5.47 -23.00 3.01
N TYR A 180 -5.07 -21.73 3.05
CA TYR A 180 -3.84 -21.22 2.45
C TYR A 180 -3.07 -20.35 3.44
N PRO A 181 -1.72 -20.32 3.38
CA PRO A 181 -0.89 -19.51 4.27
C PRO A 181 -1.08 -18.01 4.01
N CYS A 182 -1.51 -17.63 2.81
CA CYS A 182 -2.21 -16.39 2.50
C CYS A 182 -2.95 -16.53 1.16
N THR A 183 -3.79 -15.55 0.79
CA THR A 183 -4.58 -15.59 -0.45
C THR A 183 -3.72 -15.76 -1.72
N ARG A 184 -2.48 -15.27 -1.70
CA ARG A 184 -1.55 -15.34 -2.84
C ARG A 184 -1.05 -16.75 -3.17
N PHE A 185 -1.36 -17.75 -2.33
CA PHE A 185 -1.07 -19.15 -2.60
C PHE A 185 -2.27 -19.94 -3.16
N ALA A 186 -3.43 -19.29 -3.34
CA ALA A 186 -4.55 -19.89 -4.03
C ALA A 186 -4.31 -19.93 -5.54
N GLN A 187 -4.91 -20.91 -6.24
CA GLN A 187 -4.58 -21.16 -7.64
C GLN A 187 -4.83 -19.97 -8.56
N TYR A 188 -5.86 -19.17 -8.29
CA TYR A 188 -6.20 -17.97 -9.08
C TYR A 188 -5.21 -16.81 -8.91
N SER A 189 -4.32 -16.88 -7.91
CA SER A 189 -3.31 -15.86 -7.65
C SER A 189 -1.93 -16.22 -8.23
N LEU A 190 -1.76 -17.46 -8.68
CA LEU A 190 -0.50 -18.00 -9.20
C LEU A 190 -0.55 -18.11 -10.72
N ARG A 191 0.56 -17.81 -11.39
CA ARG A 191 0.71 -17.88 -12.84
C ARG A 191 1.01 -19.30 -13.28
N ASN A 192 2.03 -19.90 -12.67
CA ASN A 192 2.61 -21.16 -13.15
C ASN A 192 2.67 -22.25 -12.07
N LYS A 193 2.79 -21.86 -10.79
CA LYS A 193 2.88 -22.84 -9.71
C LYS A 193 1.51 -23.38 -9.30
N LYS A 194 1.53 -24.52 -8.61
CA LYS A 194 0.35 -25.12 -8.02
C LYS A 194 -0.01 -24.42 -6.73
N ALA A 195 -1.30 -24.33 -6.44
CA ALA A 195 -1.77 -23.81 -5.16
C ALA A 195 -1.15 -24.57 -3.97
N TRP A 196 -0.81 -23.83 -2.91
CA TRP A 196 -0.24 -24.40 -1.69
C TRP A 196 -1.32 -24.50 -0.61
N ILE A 197 -2.03 -25.64 -0.60
CA ILE A 197 -3.09 -25.92 0.37
C ILE A 197 -2.49 -26.47 1.66
N ILE A 198 -2.72 -25.78 2.77
CA ILE A 198 -2.24 -26.13 4.13
C ILE A 198 -3.33 -26.79 5.00
N GLY A 199 -4.47 -27.18 4.43
CA GLY A 199 -5.56 -27.83 5.15
C GLY A 199 -6.92 -27.54 4.54
N ASN A 200 -7.99 -27.91 5.26
CA ASN A 200 -9.36 -27.53 4.91
C ASN A 200 -10.28 -27.53 6.15
N VAL A 201 -11.50 -27.03 6.00
CA VAL A 201 -12.50 -26.91 7.08
C VAL A 201 -12.93 -28.25 7.70
N HIS A 202 -12.76 -29.37 7.01
CA HIS A 202 -13.15 -30.70 7.50
C HIS A 202 -12.00 -31.40 8.24
N ASP A 203 -10.79 -31.33 7.69
CA ASP A 203 -9.61 -32.05 8.21
C ASP A 203 -8.72 -31.18 9.12
N GLY A 204 -8.95 -29.86 9.13
CA GLY A 204 -8.14 -28.90 9.87
C GLY A 204 -6.83 -28.53 9.17
N LEU A 205 -5.90 -27.95 9.94
CA LEU A 205 -4.59 -27.51 9.46
C LEU A 205 -3.57 -28.64 9.40
N ASP A 206 -2.93 -28.82 8.25
CA ASP A 206 -1.75 -29.64 8.08
C ASP A 206 -0.51 -28.87 8.56
N LYS A 207 -0.09 -29.16 9.80
CA LYS A 207 1.07 -28.52 10.43
C LYS A 207 2.38 -28.77 9.69
N ASN A 208 2.52 -29.87 8.94
CA ASN A 208 3.74 -30.14 8.18
C ASN A 208 3.83 -29.22 6.95
N LYS A 209 2.71 -28.95 6.28
CA LYS A 209 2.65 -27.99 5.17
C LYS A 209 2.76 -26.54 5.61
N LEU A 210 2.35 -26.23 6.84
CA LEU A 210 2.46 -24.88 7.43
C LEU A 210 3.88 -24.57 7.94
N ARG A 211 4.60 -25.58 8.46
CA ARG A 211 5.90 -25.41 9.13
C ARG A 211 6.92 -24.54 8.36
N PRO A 212 7.12 -24.71 7.04
CA PRO A 212 8.08 -23.88 6.30
C PRO A 212 7.82 -22.38 6.45
N PHE A 213 6.56 -21.96 6.43
CA PHE A 213 6.18 -20.55 6.56
C PHE A 213 6.51 -19.95 7.92
N LEU A 214 6.43 -20.76 8.99
CA LEU A 214 6.75 -20.33 10.35
C LEU A 214 8.26 -20.13 10.58
N THR A 215 9.08 -20.56 9.63
CA THR A 215 10.55 -20.44 9.67
C THR A 215 11.08 -19.44 8.65
N LEU A 216 10.19 -18.72 7.94
CA LEU A 216 10.60 -17.69 7.00
C LEU A 216 11.17 -16.49 7.74
N ASP A 217 12.36 -16.07 7.31
CA ASP A 217 13.02 -14.87 7.80
C ASP A 217 13.68 -14.17 6.60
N ARG A 218 14.13 -12.92 6.76
CA ARG A 218 14.70 -12.11 5.67
C ARG A 218 15.96 -12.77 5.11
N CYS A 219 16.85 -13.26 5.97
CA CYS A 219 18.17 -13.77 5.58
C CYS A 219 18.11 -15.12 4.86
N THR A 220 17.23 -16.02 5.28
CA THR A 220 17.10 -17.38 4.70
C THR A 220 16.60 -17.40 3.27
N GLN A 221 15.99 -16.31 2.80
CA GLN A 221 15.43 -16.20 1.45
C GLN A 221 16.12 -15.16 0.57
N SER A 222 17.00 -14.33 1.13
CA SER A 222 17.64 -13.21 0.43
C SER A 222 19.08 -13.54 0.05
N THR A 223 19.54 -12.96 -1.06
CA THR A 223 20.96 -12.96 -1.45
C THR A 223 21.79 -12.05 -0.53
N PRO A 224 23.13 -12.21 -0.47
CA PRO A 224 24.01 -11.29 0.25
C PRO A 224 23.80 -9.82 -0.14
N GLU A 225 23.61 -9.53 -1.43
CA GLU A 225 23.29 -8.17 -1.90
C GLU A 225 22.05 -7.57 -1.21
N CYS A 226 21.00 -8.37 -1.01
CA CYS A 226 19.80 -7.93 -0.33
C CYS A 226 19.98 -7.85 1.20
N ILE A 227 20.85 -8.67 1.76
CA ILE A 227 21.14 -8.70 3.20
C ILE A 227 21.95 -7.48 3.61
N ASP A 228 22.94 -7.11 2.80
CA ASP A 228 23.90 -6.03 3.02
C ASP A 228 23.46 -4.69 2.40
N CYS A 229 22.24 -4.62 1.87
CA CYS A 229 21.72 -3.41 1.22
C CYS A 229 21.58 -2.24 2.21
N GLU A 230 22.22 -1.11 1.90
CA GLU A 230 22.23 0.10 2.73
C GLU A 230 20.86 0.80 2.82
N VAL A 231 19.93 0.45 1.94
CA VAL A 231 18.58 1.02 1.88
C VAL A 231 17.50 -0.05 2.02
N ALA A 232 17.76 -1.11 2.81
CA ALA A 232 16.88 -2.27 2.92
C ALA A 232 15.54 -2.02 3.63
N GLU A 233 15.45 -1.03 4.52
CA GLU A 233 14.23 -0.73 5.27
C GLU A 233 13.10 -0.31 4.33
N GLY A 234 11.96 -1.02 4.44
CA GLY A 234 10.81 -0.88 3.55
C GLY A 234 10.92 -1.61 2.21
N CYS A 235 12.04 -2.30 1.92
CA CYS A 235 12.19 -3.15 0.74
C CYS A 235 11.34 -4.42 0.90
N ALA A 236 10.06 -4.27 0.59
CA ALA A 236 9.03 -5.29 0.74
C ALA A 236 9.24 -6.51 -0.17
N TRP A 237 8.56 -7.62 0.15
CA TRP A 237 8.38 -8.73 -0.79
C TRP A 237 7.08 -9.47 -0.50
N CYS A 238 6.54 -10.14 -1.52
CA CYS A 238 5.37 -11.01 -1.38
C CYS A 238 5.81 -12.47 -1.36
N GLN A 239 5.42 -13.22 -0.33
CA GLN A 239 5.78 -14.64 -0.26
C GLN A 239 5.14 -15.50 -1.34
N GLY A 240 3.92 -15.16 -1.77
CA GLY A 240 3.31 -15.83 -2.90
C GLY A 240 4.05 -15.55 -4.21
N GLU A 241 4.58 -14.34 -4.38
CA GLU A 241 5.39 -14.00 -5.56
C GLU A 241 6.77 -14.67 -5.53
N ASN A 242 7.43 -14.70 -4.37
CA ASN A 242 8.66 -15.46 -4.18
C ASN A 242 8.48 -16.92 -4.62
N TYR A 243 7.37 -17.54 -4.20
CA TYR A 243 7.03 -18.90 -4.63
C TYR A 243 6.78 -19.02 -6.13
N ASP A 244 5.98 -18.13 -6.70
CA ASP A 244 5.56 -18.22 -8.10
C ASP A 244 6.70 -17.94 -9.08
N ALA A 245 7.62 -17.04 -8.71
CA ALA A 245 8.80 -16.68 -9.48
C ALA A 245 10.03 -17.55 -9.22
N ALA A 246 10.04 -18.37 -8.17
CA ALA A 246 11.19 -19.21 -7.84
C ALA A 246 11.50 -20.25 -8.93
N ASP A 247 12.78 -20.62 -9.07
CA ASP A 247 13.22 -21.62 -10.05
C ASP A 247 12.67 -23.02 -9.73
N THR A 248 12.44 -23.29 -8.45
CA THR A 248 11.90 -24.56 -7.95
C THR A 248 10.58 -24.33 -7.18
N ASN A 249 9.99 -25.37 -6.59
CA ASN A 249 8.80 -25.23 -5.75
C ASN A 249 9.18 -24.81 -4.31
N THR A 250 9.98 -23.75 -4.19
CA THR A 250 10.49 -23.23 -2.90
C THR A 250 9.88 -21.88 -2.57
N ILE A 251 9.76 -21.59 -1.28
CA ILE A 251 9.38 -20.28 -0.73
C ILE A 251 10.59 -19.51 -0.18
N TYR A 252 11.79 -20.09 -0.26
CA TYR A 252 13.04 -19.51 0.25
C TYR A 252 13.88 -18.85 -0.85
N GLN A 253 13.24 -18.41 -1.93
CA GLN A 253 13.89 -17.68 -3.01
C GLN A 253 13.15 -16.36 -3.19
N ARG A 254 13.80 -15.27 -2.77
CA ARG A 254 13.23 -13.93 -2.87
C ARG A 254 13.25 -13.44 -4.32
N SER A 255 12.09 -12.98 -4.80
CA SER A 255 12.04 -12.16 -6.02
C SER A 255 12.57 -10.76 -5.73
N THR A 256 13.47 -10.28 -6.59
CA THR A 256 14.09 -8.96 -6.50
C THR A 256 13.60 -7.99 -7.57
N ALA A 257 12.51 -8.33 -8.28
CA ALA A 257 11.96 -7.53 -9.38
C ALA A 257 11.73 -6.06 -9.01
N ILE A 258 11.30 -5.79 -7.77
CA ILE A 258 11.01 -4.43 -7.31
C ILE A 258 12.25 -3.63 -6.87
N CYS A 259 13.46 -4.20 -6.92
CA CYS A 259 14.66 -3.61 -6.30
C CYS A 259 14.94 -2.19 -6.80
N LYS A 260 14.88 -1.97 -8.13
CA LYS A 260 15.09 -0.63 -8.71
C LYS A 260 13.99 0.35 -8.26
N MET A 261 12.73 -0.09 -8.27
CA MET A 261 11.58 0.72 -7.82
C MET A 261 11.70 1.13 -6.35
N HIS A 262 12.13 0.21 -5.48
CA HIS A 262 12.37 0.52 -4.07
C HIS A 262 13.48 1.56 -3.89
N LYS A 263 14.62 1.41 -4.58
CA LYS A 263 15.72 2.38 -4.53
C LYS A 263 15.28 3.77 -5.04
N ALA A 264 14.48 3.83 -6.10
CA ALA A 264 13.86 5.05 -6.60
C ALA A 264 12.93 5.70 -5.57
N ARG A 265 12.07 4.90 -4.91
CA ARG A 265 11.21 5.38 -3.83
C ARG A 265 12.01 5.96 -2.67
N VAL A 266 13.10 5.32 -2.25
CA VAL A 266 13.97 5.82 -1.17
C VAL A 266 14.55 7.19 -1.52
N ARG A 267 15.03 7.37 -2.76
CA ARG A 267 15.55 8.68 -3.21
C ARG A 267 14.48 9.77 -3.17
N ALA A 268 13.29 9.49 -3.71
CA ALA A 268 12.17 10.43 -3.66
C ALA A 268 11.66 10.69 -2.23
N ASN A 269 11.68 9.69 -1.35
CA ASN A 269 11.33 9.85 0.06
C ASN A 269 12.32 10.76 0.80
N ASN A 270 13.62 10.57 0.56
CA ASN A 270 14.64 11.45 1.12
C ASN A 270 14.45 12.90 0.62
N TYR A 271 14.09 13.08 -0.65
CA TYR A 271 13.72 14.40 -1.18
C TYR A 271 12.52 15.01 -0.42
N TYR A 272 11.43 14.25 -0.29
CA TYR A 272 10.21 14.68 0.40
C TYR A 272 10.49 15.20 1.82
N TRP A 273 11.13 14.38 2.66
CA TRP A 273 11.36 14.74 4.06
C TRP A 273 12.36 15.89 4.20
N ASN A 274 13.42 15.93 3.40
CA ASN A 274 14.36 17.05 3.40
C ASN A 274 13.68 18.37 3.01
N LYS A 275 12.79 18.36 2.01
CA LYS A 275 12.03 19.55 1.59
C LYS A 275 11.04 19.97 2.68
N LEU A 276 10.30 19.01 3.25
CA LEU A 276 9.31 19.27 4.29
C LEU A 276 9.94 19.85 5.56
N TYR A 277 11.02 19.25 6.08
CA TYR A 277 11.67 19.77 7.28
C TYR A 277 12.21 21.19 7.08
N ARG A 278 12.81 21.49 5.92
CA ARG A 278 13.27 22.85 5.62
C ARG A 278 12.14 23.87 5.59
N LYS A 279 10.97 23.49 5.04
CA LYS A 279 9.77 24.34 5.04
C LYS A 279 9.32 24.61 6.48
N LEU A 280 9.17 23.58 7.28
CA LEU A 280 8.74 23.69 8.68
C LEU A 280 9.72 24.51 9.54
N GLU A 281 11.02 24.29 9.38
CA GLU A 281 12.06 25.11 10.04
C GLU A 281 11.94 26.60 9.68
N SER A 282 11.72 26.91 8.41
CA SER A 282 11.58 28.31 7.95
C SER A 282 10.30 28.99 8.46
N GLU A 283 9.21 28.23 8.62
CA GLU A 283 7.93 28.73 9.16
C GLU A 283 8.06 28.99 10.67
N ASP A 284 8.69 28.07 11.41
CA ASP A 284 8.99 28.23 12.84
C ASP A 284 9.88 29.46 13.12
N GLU A 285 10.89 29.71 12.28
CA GLU A 285 11.75 30.90 12.39
C GLU A 285 10.98 32.21 12.13
N CYS A 286 10.08 32.20 11.14
CA CYS A 286 9.22 33.35 10.83
C CYS A 286 8.32 33.70 12.01
N ASP A 287 7.66 32.71 12.62
CA ASP A 287 6.75 32.89 13.76
C ASP A 287 7.47 33.41 15.01
N ARG A 288 8.69 32.92 15.29
CA ARG A 288 9.53 33.43 16.38
C ARG A 288 10.02 34.86 16.13
N SER A 289 10.28 35.24 14.88
CA SER A 289 10.72 36.59 14.53
C SER A 289 9.57 37.62 14.50
N GLY A 290 8.35 37.17 14.23
CA GLY A 290 7.14 38.01 14.20
C GLY A 290 6.58 38.33 15.59
N THR A 291 6.77 37.44 16.56
CA THR A 291 6.35 37.64 17.96
C THR A 291 7.26 38.59 18.76
N GLY A 292 8.48 38.88 18.28
CA GLY A 292 9.44 39.79 18.93
C GLY A 292 9.34 41.28 18.59
N LYS A 293 8.35 41.72 17.80
CA LYS A 293 8.24 43.12 17.32
C LYS A 293 7.17 44.00 17.96
N ASN A 294 6.41 43.50 18.96
CA ASN A 294 5.33 44.26 19.60
C ASN A 294 5.57 44.69 21.06
N GLU A 295 6.77 44.55 21.60
CA GLU A 295 7.09 45.02 22.96
C GLU A 295 8.36 45.88 22.99
N SER A 296 8.32 47.05 22.36
CA SER A 296 9.20 48.18 22.73
C SER A 296 8.86 49.39 21.87
N ASN A 297 7.93 50.22 22.35
CA ASN A 297 7.99 51.68 22.27
C ASN A 297 6.72 52.23 22.92
N ASP A 298 6.77 52.40 24.24
CA ASP A 298 6.06 53.49 24.94
C ASP A 298 6.79 53.75 26.25
N ILE A 299 7.89 54.52 26.15
CA ILE A 299 8.46 55.26 27.26
C ILE A 299 8.45 56.74 26.84
N ASN A 300 7.85 57.55 27.72
CA ASN A 300 7.80 59.02 27.80
C ASN A 300 6.67 59.76 27.07
N SER A 301 5.63 60.13 27.83
CA SER A 301 5.39 61.52 28.26
C SER A 301 4.38 61.56 29.41
#